data_AF-A0A929F7B3-F1
#
_entry.id   AF-A0A929F7B3-F1
#
_cell.length_a   1.000
_cell.length_b   1.000
_cell.length_c   1.000
_cell.angle_alpha   90.00
_cell.angle_beta   90.00
_cell.angle_gamma   90.00
#
_symmetry.space_group_name_H-M   'P 1'
#
loop_
_entity.id
_entity.type
_entity.pdbx_description
1 polymer ?
#
loop_
_entity_poly.entity_id
_entity_poly.type
_entity_poly.pdbx_seq_one_letter_code
_entity_poly.pdbx_strand_id
1 'polypeptide(L)'
;PGSGLPEGVRKYEGSFYGLNADCKEIMLWKRIEQPESGGSTPMVIPSRLKQIVYNLYTLINLGLPAIFPLAFFFCIGYGIVGQEWSKGILKKHMYLAAMFLVSIIFMLRAHLELRYLAPSVCIAAIWAGNGVVMLGEFLQKSLDKALNGRQYFFIGKSALVFAITLLSIGSFLPGIHTTHLKQKDEPLEQKEAGLWIKENRPDSIIMSRKPQIAFYAEGKYIILPFASYPDV
;
A
#
# COMPACT_ATOMS: atom_id res chain seq x y z
N PRO A 1 -7.13 11.20 -39.04
CA PRO A 1 -6.04 11.94 -38.37
C PRO A 1 -5.66 11.22 -37.07
N GLY A 2 -4.58 10.43 -37.11
CA GLY A 2 -4.13 9.65 -35.97
C GLY A 2 -3.60 10.56 -34.87
N SER A 3 -3.96 10.26 -33.63
CA SER A 3 -3.79 11.08 -32.42
C SER A 3 -2.37 11.52 -32.02
N GLY A 4 -1.37 11.49 -32.90
CA GLY A 4 0.02 11.90 -32.60
C GLY A 4 0.74 11.08 -31.52
N LEU A 5 0.02 10.22 -30.79
CA LEU A 5 0.53 9.51 -29.63
C LEU A 5 1.48 8.37 -30.04
N PRO A 6 2.59 8.18 -29.32
CA PRO A 6 3.48 7.03 -29.49
C PRO A 6 2.70 5.71 -29.38
N GLU A 7 3.04 4.73 -30.22
CA GLU A 7 2.34 3.45 -30.35
C GLU A 7 2.19 2.69 -29.00
N GLY A 8 3.20 2.79 -28.13
CA GLY A 8 3.17 2.19 -26.78
C GLY A 8 2.10 2.82 -25.87
N VAL A 9 1.89 4.13 -25.95
CA VAL A 9 0.87 4.85 -25.17
C VAL A 9 -0.52 4.47 -25.68
N ARG A 10 -0.69 4.40 -27.00
CA ARG A 10 -1.96 3.98 -27.62
C ARG A 10 -2.36 2.57 -27.20
N LYS A 11 -1.40 1.65 -27.15
CA LYS A 11 -1.62 0.26 -26.74
C LYS A 11 -1.96 0.14 -25.25
N TYR A 12 -1.29 0.91 -24.39
CA TYR A 12 -1.59 0.96 -22.96
C TYR A 12 -2.99 1.51 -22.69
N GLU A 13 -3.32 2.67 -23.25
CA GLU A 13 -4.63 3.32 -23.05
C GLU A 13 -5.77 2.52 -23.67
N GLY A 14 -5.57 1.95 -24.87
CA GLY A 14 -6.47 0.98 -25.47
C GLY A 14 -6.75 -0.22 -24.56
N SER A 15 -5.73 -0.75 -23.89
CA SER A 15 -5.87 -1.88 -22.97
C SER A 15 -6.55 -1.51 -21.65
N PHE A 16 -6.37 -0.27 -21.18
CA PHE A 16 -6.84 0.22 -19.89
C PHE A 16 -8.30 0.69 -19.94
N TYR A 17 -8.67 1.46 -20.97
CA TYR A 17 -10.04 1.98 -21.15
C TYR A 17 -10.91 1.09 -22.06
N GLY A 18 -10.33 0.04 -22.64
CA GLY A 18 -11.04 -0.92 -23.48
C GLY A 18 -11.61 -0.28 -24.73
N LEU A 19 -10.81 0.38 -25.54
CA LEU A 19 -11.34 1.14 -26.68
C LEU A 19 -11.47 0.28 -27.94
N ASN A 20 -12.42 0.66 -28.80
CA ASN A 20 -12.54 0.05 -30.13
C ASN A 20 -11.35 0.44 -31.03
N ALA A 21 -11.14 -0.26 -32.15
CA ALA A 21 -10.00 -0.06 -33.07
C ALA A 21 -9.85 1.41 -33.54
N ASP A 22 -10.95 2.16 -33.58
CA ASP A 22 -11.00 3.56 -33.99
C ASP A 22 -10.69 4.56 -32.84
N CYS A 23 -10.41 4.08 -31.63
CA CYS A 23 -10.12 4.89 -30.42
C CYS A 23 -11.22 5.89 -30.01
N LYS A 24 -12.45 5.72 -30.51
CA LYS A 24 -13.56 6.68 -30.30
C LYS A 24 -14.55 6.32 -29.19
N GLU A 25 -14.64 5.06 -28.79
CA GLU A 25 -15.62 4.60 -27.80
C GLU A 25 -14.96 3.82 -26.66
N ILE A 26 -15.34 4.17 -25.44
CA ILE A 26 -14.88 3.55 -24.20
C ILE A 26 -15.74 2.31 -23.95
N MET A 27 -15.22 1.11 -24.19
CA MET A 27 -15.95 -0.14 -23.93
C MET A 27 -15.65 -0.64 -22.51
N LEU A 28 -15.77 0.26 -21.51
CA LEU A 28 -15.52 -0.03 -20.10
C LEU A 28 -16.41 -1.19 -19.58
N TRP A 29 -17.52 -1.48 -20.26
CA TRP A 29 -18.47 -2.53 -19.90
C TRP A 29 -18.36 -3.82 -20.72
N LYS A 30 -17.77 -3.81 -21.92
CA LYS A 30 -17.75 -5.02 -22.79
C LYS A 30 -16.72 -6.08 -22.35
N ARG A 31 -15.79 -5.71 -21.45
CA ARG A 31 -14.82 -6.64 -20.86
C ARG A 31 -15.42 -7.54 -19.77
N ILE A 32 -16.57 -7.18 -19.20
CA ILE A 32 -17.27 -8.04 -18.22
C ILE A 32 -18.09 -9.13 -18.93
N GLU A 33 -18.51 -8.91 -20.18
CA GLU A 33 -19.34 -9.84 -20.94
C GLU A 33 -18.59 -10.75 -21.92
N GLN A 34 -17.27 -10.58 -22.11
CA GLN A 34 -16.52 -11.52 -22.93
C GLN A 34 -16.09 -12.73 -22.08
N PRO A 35 -16.70 -13.92 -22.28
CA PRO A 35 -16.17 -15.14 -21.70
C PRO A 35 -14.77 -15.33 -22.29
N GLU A 36 -13.86 -15.80 -21.43
CA GLU A 36 -12.47 -16.10 -21.71
C GLU A 36 -12.24 -16.72 -23.10
N SER A 37 -12.07 -15.91 -24.15
CA SER A 37 -11.58 -16.41 -25.43
C SER A 37 -10.06 -16.45 -25.33
N GLY A 38 -9.57 -17.62 -24.93
CA GLY A 38 -8.18 -18.03 -24.82
C GLY A 38 -7.33 -17.65 -26.04
N GLY A 39 -6.80 -16.43 -26.01
CA GLY A 39 -5.65 -16.01 -26.79
C GLY A 39 -4.41 -16.21 -25.94
N SER A 40 -3.90 -17.44 -25.90
CA SER A 40 -2.60 -17.77 -25.33
C SER A 40 -1.50 -17.00 -26.07
N THR A 41 -1.22 -15.77 -25.64
CA THR A 41 0.14 -15.24 -25.82
C THR A 41 1.07 -16.27 -25.18
N PRO A 42 2.03 -16.86 -25.92
CA PRO A 42 2.86 -17.93 -25.39
C PRO A 42 3.44 -17.47 -24.07
N MET A 43 3.16 -18.26 -23.04
CA MET A 43 3.51 -17.98 -21.66
C MET A 43 5.04 -17.91 -21.57
N VAL A 44 5.61 -16.70 -21.66
CA VAL A 44 7.05 -16.48 -21.45
C VAL A 44 7.29 -16.52 -19.94
N ILE A 45 7.28 -17.73 -19.38
CA ILE A 45 7.62 -18.08 -17.99
C ILE A 45 8.86 -17.31 -17.47
N PRO A 46 9.96 -17.12 -18.24
CA PRO A 46 11.11 -16.38 -17.73
C PRO A 46 10.85 -14.89 -17.46
N SER A 47 9.84 -14.28 -18.09
CA SER A 47 9.49 -12.86 -17.85
C SER A 47 8.71 -12.66 -16.55
N ARG A 48 7.80 -13.60 -16.21
CA ARG A 48 7.01 -13.56 -14.96
C ARG A 48 7.87 -13.82 -13.73
N LEU A 49 8.81 -14.77 -13.81
CA LEU A 49 9.73 -15.03 -12.71
C LEU A 49 10.62 -13.82 -12.42
N LYS A 50 11.18 -13.20 -13.47
CA LYS A 50 11.94 -11.94 -13.34
C LYS A 50 11.11 -10.84 -12.69
N GLN A 51 9.85 -10.69 -13.08
CA GLN A 51 8.93 -9.72 -12.48
C GLN A 51 8.67 -10.01 -10.99
N ILE A 52 8.42 -11.27 -10.62
CA ILE A 52 8.20 -11.66 -9.21
C ILE A 52 9.46 -11.38 -8.37
N VAL A 53 10.64 -11.76 -8.88
CA VAL A 53 11.91 -11.49 -8.19
C VAL A 53 12.15 -9.99 -8.05
N TYR A 54 11.89 -9.20 -9.10
CA TYR A 54 11.98 -7.75 -9.05
C TYR A 54 10.99 -7.16 -8.03
N ASN A 55 9.72 -7.59 -8.04
CA ASN A 55 8.72 -7.14 -7.09
C ASN A 55 9.09 -7.52 -5.65
N LEU A 56 9.64 -8.71 -5.43
CA LEU A 56 10.11 -9.15 -4.12
C LEU A 56 11.32 -8.33 -3.65
N TYR A 57 12.29 -8.08 -4.53
CA TYR A 57 13.44 -7.23 -4.24
C TYR A 57 13.00 -5.80 -3.89
N THR A 58 12.10 -5.22 -4.69
CA THR A 58 11.51 -3.89 -4.44
C THR A 58 10.72 -3.87 -3.14
N LEU A 59 9.94 -4.91 -2.85
CA LEU A 59 9.22 -5.05 -1.59
C LEU A 59 10.18 -5.07 -0.40
N ILE A 60 11.23 -5.89 -0.44
CA ILE A 60 12.15 -6.05 0.68
C ILE A 60 12.98 -4.78 0.92
N ASN A 61 13.47 -4.14 -0.14
CA ASN A 61 14.39 -3.00 0.00
C ASN A 61 13.68 -1.64 0.10
N LEU A 62 12.50 -1.50 -0.50
CA LEU A 62 11.77 -0.23 -0.57
C LEU A 62 10.45 -0.27 0.21
N GLY A 63 9.64 -1.32 0.03
CA GLY A 63 8.30 -1.39 0.63
C GLY A 63 8.31 -1.67 2.13
N LEU A 64 9.02 -2.72 2.55
CA LEU A 64 9.05 -3.17 3.94
C LEU A 64 9.66 -2.12 4.88
N PRO A 65 10.81 -1.48 4.59
CA PRO A 65 11.36 -0.46 5.50
C PRO A 65 10.48 0.80 5.58
N ALA A 66 9.73 1.11 4.51
CA ALA A 66 8.80 2.24 4.49
C ALA A 66 7.57 2.01 5.39
N ILE A 67 7.11 0.75 5.50
CA ILE A 67 5.90 0.39 6.25
C ILE A 67 6.24 -0.14 7.65
N PHE A 68 7.34 -0.85 7.81
CA PHE A 68 7.73 -1.53 9.03
C PHE A 68 9.13 -1.04 9.44
N PRO A 69 9.20 -0.07 10.37
CA PRO A 69 10.48 0.34 10.92
C PRO A 69 11.21 -0.81 11.59
N LEU A 70 12.54 -0.71 11.70
CA LEU A 70 13.38 -1.75 12.28
C LEU A 70 12.94 -2.18 13.70
N ALA A 71 12.53 -1.22 14.54
CA ALA A 71 12.03 -1.50 15.89
C ALA A 71 10.74 -2.35 15.86
N PHE A 72 9.88 -2.13 14.87
CA PHE A 72 8.68 -2.93 14.69
C PHE A 72 9.00 -4.36 14.27
N PHE A 73 9.96 -4.54 13.34
CA PHE A 73 10.46 -5.87 12.97
C PHE A 73 11.07 -6.62 14.16
N PHE A 74 11.82 -5.92 15.01
CA PHE A 74 12.36 -6.50 16.23
C PHE A 74 11.25 -7.01 17.15
N CYS A 75 10.18 -6.22 17.35
CA CYS A 75 9.03 -6.64 18.14
C CYS A 75 8.30 -7.85 17.51
N ILE A 76 8.10 -7.87 16.19
CA ILE A 76 7.52 -9.04 15.50
C ILE A 76 8.37 -10.29 15.76
N GLY A 77 9.68 -10.20 15.52
CA GLY A 77 10.60 -11.32 15.67
C GLY A 77 10.60 -11.86 17.08
N TYR A 78 10.67 -10.98 18.07
CA TYR A 78 10.62 -11.37 19.48
C TYR A 78 9.25 -11.95 19.86
N GLY A 79 8.15 -11.40 19.35
CA GLY A 79 6.80 -11.92 19.61
C GLY A 79 6.52 -13.30 19.01
N ILE A 80 7.25 -13.69 17.97
CA ILE A 80 7.16 -15.03 17.39
C ILE A 80 8.10 -16.00 18.12
N VAL A 81 9.34 -15.61 18.37
CA VAL A 81 10.39 -16.51 18.88
C VAL A 81 10.41 -16.61 20.40
N GLY A 82 10.06 -15.55 21.11
CA GLY A 82 10.21 -15.46 22.57
C GLY A 82 9.25 -16.34 23.38
N GLN A 83 8.23 -16.90 22.73
CA GLN A 83 7.17 -17.70 23.35
C GLN A 83 7.49 -19.20 23.41
N GLU A 84 6.92 -19.87 24.40
CA GLU A 84 6.98 -21.32 24.52
C GLU A 84 6.10 -21.97 23.44
N TRP A 85 6.74 -22.71 22.52
CA TRP A 85 6.05 -23.34 21.41
C TRP A 85 5.24 -24.55 21.85
N SER A 86 3.94 -24.36 22.03
CA SER A 86 2.97 -25.45 22.17
C SER A 86 2.28 -25.75 20.83
N LYS A 87 1.72 -26.96 20.68
CA LYS A 87 0.93 -27.33 19.48
C LYS A 87 -0.22 -26.34 19.22
N GLY A 88 -0.84 -25.82 20.28
CA GLY A 88 -1.93 -24.83 20.18
C GLY A 88 -1.45 -23.47 19.67
N ILE A 89 -0.32 -22.97 20.19
CA ILE A 89 0.29 -21.72 19.73
C ILE A 89 0.77 -21.86 18.29
N LEU A 90 1.45 -22.95 17.95
CA LEU A 90 1.93 -23.21 16.60
C LEU A 90 0.80 -23.13 15.56
N LYS A 91 -0.37 -23.75 15.85
CA LYS A 91 -1.54 -23.66 14.97
C LYS A 91 -2.01 -22.23 14.73
N LYS A 92 -2.05 -21.39 15.78
CA LYS A 92 -2.43 -19.97 15.68
C LYS A 92 -1.42 -19.19 14.82
N HIS A 93 -0.13 -19.40 15.03
CA HIS A 93 0.91 -18.73 14.24
C HIS A 93 0.90 -19.18 12.78
N MET A 94 0.71 -20.48 12.51
CA MET A 94 0.58 -21.00 11.15
C MET A 94 -0.64 -20.40 10.42
N TYR A 95 -1.78 -20.27 11.11
CA TYR A 95 -2.98 -19.63 10.55
C TYR A 95 -2.71 -18.16 10.18
N LEU A 96 -2.13 -17.38 11.10
CA LEU A 96 -1.77 -15.98 10.84
C LEU A 96 -0.71 -15.87 9.73
N ALA A 97 0.29 -16.74 9.72
CA ALA A 97 1.32 -16.78 8.69
C ALA A 97 0.74 -17.12 7.32
N ALA A 98 -0.21 -18.06 7.23
CA ALA A 98 -0.90 -18.37 5.98
C ALA A 98 -1.66 -17.15 5.45
N MET A 99 -2.42 -16.44 6.30
CA MET A 99 -3.13 -15.21 5.93
C MET A 99 -2.17 -14.10 5.47
N PHE A 100 -1.05 -13.94 6.16
CA PHE A 100 0.00 -13.00 5.80
C PHE A 100 0.60 -13.36 4.43
N LEU A 101 0.97 -14.63 4.23
CA LEU A 101 1.58 -15.13 2.99
C LEU A 101 0.64 -15.03 1.80
N VAL A 102 -0.66 -15.32 1.95
CA VAL A 102 -1.66 -15.16 0.89
C VAL A 102 -1.69 -13.70 0.40
N SER A 103 -1.65 -12.74 1.32
CA SER A 103 -1.62 -11.31 0.99
C SER A 103 -0.34 -10.95 0.21
N ILE A 104 0.82 -11.46 0.63
CA ILE A 104 2.09 -11.25 -0.07
C ILE A 104 2.09 -11.89 -1.46
N ILE A 105 1.62 -13.14 -1.59
CA ILE A 105 1.58 -13.86 -2.88
C ILE A 105 0.66 -13.13 -3.86
N PHE A 106 -0.52 -12.70 -3.41
CA PHE A 106 -1.45 -11.94 -4.24
C PHE A 106 -0.82 -10.64 -4.74
N MET A 107 -0.15 -9.89 -3.86
CA MET A 107 0.55 -8.66 -4.21
C MET A 107 1.72 -8.90 -5.18
N LEU A 108 2.52 -9.97 -4.99
CA LEU A 108 3.64 -10.30 -5.88
C LEU A 108 3.17 -10.63 -7.30
N ARG A 109 1.98 -11.22 -7.43
CA ARG A 109 1.34 -11.53 -8.72
C ARG A 109 0.67 -10.31 -9.35
N ALA A 110 0.15 -9.41 -8.53
CA ALA A 110 -0.48 -8.16 -8.95
C ALA A 110 0.55 -7.04 -9.17
N HIS A 111 0.07 -5.82 -9.40
CA HIS A 111 0.91 -4.63 -9.36
C HIS A 111 1.26 -4.30 -7.90
N LEU A 112 2.54 -4.04 -7.64
CA LEU A 112 3.05 -3.74 -6.31
C LEU A 112 2.58 -2.33 -5.89
N GLU A 113 1.47 -2.27 -5.18
CA GLU A 113 1.00 -1.05 -4.53
C GLU A 113 1.04 -1.22 -3.01
N LEU A 114 1.61 -0.24 -2.31
CA LEU A 114 1.76 -0.29 -0.85
C LEU A 114 0.40 -0.46 -0.13
N ARG A 115 -0.70 0.00 -0.74
CA ARG A 115 -2.05 -0.15 -0.18
C ARG A 115 -2.46 -1.61 0.02
N TYR A 116 -1.90 -2.54 -0.76
CA TYR A 116 -2.21 -3.97 -0.63
C TYR A 116 -1.52 -4.63 0.57
N LEU A 117 -0.58 -3.94 1.23
CA LEU A 117 0.04 -4.41 2.47
C LEU A 117 -0.82 -4.12 3.71
N ALA A 118 -1.91 -3.35 3.60
CA ALA A 118 -2.74 -3.00 4.74
C ALA A 118 -3.22 -4.23 5.57
N PRO A 119 -3.71 -5.34 4.97
CA PRO A 119 -4.07 -6.54 5.73
C PRO A 119 -2.86 -7.19 6.42
N SER A 120 -1.71 -7.21 5.74
CA SER A 120 -0.45 -7.73 6.29
C SER A 120 0.02 -6.93 7.50
N VAL A 121 -0.20 -5.61 7.51
CA VAL A 121 0.12 -4.73 8.65
C VAL A 121 -0.71 -5.11 9.87
N CYS A 122 -2.01 -5.39 9.72
CA CYS A 122 -2.86 -5.81 10.84
C CYS A 122 -2.35 -7.11 11.48
N ILE A 123 -1.96 -8.09 10.67
CA ILE A 123 -1.40 -9.37 11.17
C ILE A 123 -0.05 -9.14 11.84
N ALA A 124 0.83 -8.35 11.22
CA ALA A 124 2.13 -8.00 11.78
C ALA A 124 2.00 -7.26 13.12
N ALA A 125 0.99 -6.39 13.28
CA ALA A 125 0.71 -5.70 14.53
C ALA A 125 0.33 -6.63 15.67
N ILE A 126 -0.36 -7.75 15.39
CA ILE A 126 -0.65 -8.78 16.41
C ILE A 126 0.65 -9.40 16.93
N TRP A 127 1.57 -9.78 16.03
CA TRP A 127 2.87 -10.32 16.44
C TRP A 127 3.74 -9.28 17.16
N ALA A 128 3.77 -8.05 16.65
CA ALA A 128 4.49 -6.95 17.28
C ALA A 128 3.97 -6.67 18.69
N GLY A 129 2.64 -6.60 18.87
CA GLY A 129 2.01 -6.37 20.17
C GLY A 129 2.36 -7.47 21.17
N ASN A 130 2.35 -8.73 20.76
CA ASN A 130 2.84 -9.83 21.59
C ASN A 130 4.31 -9.62 21.98
N GLY A 131 5.16 -9.28 21.00
CA GLY A 131 6.57 -9.00 21.25
C GLY A 131 6.82 -7.88 22.24
N VAL A 132 6.05 -6.79 22.18
CA VAL A 132 6.14 -5.68 23.12
C VAL A 132 5.83 -6.14 24.55
N VAL A 133 4.77 -6.92 24.74
CA VAL A 133 4.41 -7.45 26.07
C VAL A 133 5.52 -8.34 26.61
N MET A 134 6.03 -9.26 25.78
CA MET A 134 7.08 -10.19 26.17
C MET A 134 8.41 -9.47 26.46
N LEU A 135 8.79 -8.48 25.65
CA LEU A 135 9.95 -7.63 25.89
C LEU A 135 9.82 -6.86 27.20
N GLY A 136 8.62 -6.32 27.49
CA GLY A 136 8.34 -5.63 28.75
C GLY A 136 8.54 -6.55 29.95
N GLU A 137 8.03 -7.78 29.89
CA GLU A 137 8.25 -8.79 30.95
C GLU A 137 9.71 -9.18 31.11
N PHE A 138 10.42 -9.39 29.98
CA PHE A 138 11.83 -9.73 29.98
C PHE A 138 12.68 -8.62 30.61
N LEU A 139 12.43 -7.36 30.23
CA LEU A 139 13.13 -6.20 30.77
C LEU A 139 12.83 -6.01 32.25
N GLN A 140 11.58 -6.16 32.67
CA GLN A 140 11.21 -6.10 34.09
C GLN A 140 11.97 -7.16 34.90
N LYS A 141 11.93 -8.43 34.48
CA LYS A 141 12.64 -9.52 35.14
C LYS A 141 14.16 -9.28 35.18
N SER A 142 14.71 -8.69 34.13
CA SER A 142 16.15 -8.37 34.05
C SER A 142 16.54 -7.24 34.99
N LEU A 143 15.71 -6.20 35.09
CA LEU A 143 15.90 -5.08 36.02
C LEU A 143 15.77 -5.54 37.48
N ASP A 144 14.77 -6.35 37.80
CA ASP A 144 14.56 -6.88 39.15
C ASP A 144 15.77 -7.69 39.64
N LYS A 145 16.37 -8.49 38.75
CA LYS A 145 17.61 -9.25 39.02
C LYS A 145 18.83 -8.34 39.18
N ALA A 146 19.04 -7.40 38.25
CA ALA A 146 20.21 -6.53 38.27
C ALA A 146 20.25 -5.60 39.48
N LEU A 147 19.08 -5.22 39.99
CA LEU A 147 18.93 -4.28 41.11
C LEU A 147 18.74 -4.97 42.47
N ASN A 148 19.04 -6.27 42.56
CA ASN A 148 18.97 -7.08 43.79
C ASN A 148 17.63 -6.94 44.53
N GLY A 149 16.52 -6.91 43.80
CA GLY A 149 15.18 -6.88 44.40
C GLY A 149 14.84 -5.59 45.16
N ARG A 150 15.61 -4.49 45.01
CA ARG A 150 15.13 -3.17 45.42
C ARG A 150 13.91 -2.82 44.58
N GLN A 151 12.73 -3.03 45.15
CA GLN A 151 11.43 -2.71 44.55
C GLN A 151 11.39 -1.21 44.22
N TYR A 152 11.77 -0.87 42.99
CA TYR A 152 11.43 0.44 42.46
C TYR A 152 9.94 0.43 42.17
N PHE A 153 9.20 1.10 43.06
CA PHE A 153 7.77 1.38 42.97
C PHE A 153 7.38 2.17 41.69
N PHE A 154 8.35 2.68 40.92
CA PHE A 154 8.12 3.72 39.93
C PHE A 154 7.97 3.25 38.48
N ILE A 155 8.53 2.10 38.07
CA ILE A 155 8.43 1.64 36.67
C ILE A 155 7.78 0.26 36.67
N GLY A 156 6.45 0.25 36.81
CA GLY A 156 5.68 -0.98 36.64
C GLY A 156 5.78 -1.54 35.22
N LYS A 157 5.48 -2.83 35.06
CA LYS A 157 5.38 -3.52 33.75
C LYS A 157 4.67 -2.67 32.69
N SER A 158 3.56 -2.06 33.07
CA SER A 158 2.74 -1.22 32.19
C SER A 158 3.50 -0.01 31.66
N ALA A 159 4.38 0.60 32.46
CA ALA A 159 5.21 1.73 32.03
C ALA A 159 6.27 1.29 31.01
N LEU A 160 6.89 0.12 31.20
CA LEU A 160 7.83 -0.45 30.22
C LEU A 160 7.14 -0.80 28.90
N VAL A 161 6.00 -1.49 28.96
CA VAL A 161 5.19 -1.81 27.78
C VAL A 161 4.78 -0.53 27.04
N PHE A 162 4.34 0.49 27.78
CA PHE A 162 3.98 1.79 27.21
C PHE A 162 5.19 2.48 26.55
N ALA A 163 6.35 2.50 27.21
CA ALA A 163 7.56 3.09 26.67
C ALA A 163 8.04 2.39 25.39
N ILE A 164 8.03 1.05 25.36
CA ILE A 164 8.37 0.26 24.17
C ILE A 164 7.35 0.54 23.05
N THR A 165 6.06 0.61 23.39
CA THR A 165 5.00 0.95 22.42
C THR A 165 5.23 2.32 21.81
N LEU A 166 5.53 3.34 22.63
CA LEU A 166 5.84 4.69 22.14
C LEU A 166 7.09 4.71 21.29
N LEU A 167 8.14 3.96 21.64
CA LEU A 167 9.34 3.85 20.84
C LEU A 167 9.06 3.18 19.49
N SER A 168 8.27 2.10 19.49
CA SER A 168 7.84 1.42 18.27
C SER A 168 7.01 2.34 17.38
N ILE A 169 6.03 3.08 17.92
CA ILE A 169 5.21 4.04 17.14
C ILE A 169 6.07 5.22 16.67
N GLY A 170 6.93 5.76 17.53
CA GLY A 170 7.84 6.86 17.21
C GLY A 170 8.79 6.53 16.06
N SER A 171 9.16 5.25 15.90
CA SER A 171 10.00 4.81 14.79
C SER A 171 9.34 4.94 13.40
N PHE A 172 8.02 5.16 13.32
CA PHE A 172 7.31 5.45 12.06
C PHE A 172 7.42 6.92 11.64
N LEU A 173 7.75 7.84 12.56
CA LEU A 173 7.78 9.28 12.30
C LEU A 173 8.70 9.69 11.12
N PRO A 174 9.92 9.15 10.97
CA PRO A 174 10.78 9.48 9.84
C PRO A 174 10.17 9.08 8.48
N GLY A 175 9.46 7.94 8.45
CA GLY A 175 8.74 7.47 7.26
C GLY A 175 7.59 8.40 6.88
N ILE A 176 6.80 8.82 7.87
CA ILE A 176 5.69 9.77 7.65
C ILE A 176 6.20 11.10 7.11
N HIS A 177 7.25 11.66 7.73
CA HIS A 177 7.85 12.92 7.31
C HIS A 177 8.38 12.86 5.87
N THR A 178 9.04 11.77 5.48
CA THR A 178 9.61 11.64 4.13
C THR A 178 8.59 11.34 3.05
N THR A 179 7.47 10.69 3.38
CA THR A 179 6.47 10.27 2.38
C THR A 179 5.38 11.32 2.19
N HIS A 180 4.88 11.92 3.27
CA HIS A 180 3.80 12.91 3.19
C HIS A 180 4.29 14.32 2.85
N LEU A 181 5.48 14.72 3.27
CA LEU A 181 6.02 16.03 2.86
C LEU A 181 6.62 16.00 1.44
N LYS A 182 6.86 14.81 0.89
CA LYS A 182 7.23 14.63 -0.53
C LYS A 182 6.06 14.30 -1.44
N GLN A 183 4.84 14.16 -0.92
CA GLN A 183 3.65 14.47 -1.71
C GLN A 183 3.67 15.99 -1.96
N LYS A 184 4.62 16.41 -2.80
CA LYS A 184 4.57 17.67 -3.51
C LYS A 184 3.20 17.69 -4.17
N ASP A 185 2.37 18.60 -3.69
CA ASP A 185 1.27 19.16 -4.43
C ASP A 185 0.45 18.09 -5.16
N GLU A 186 -0.50 17.44 -4.45
CA GLU A 186 -1.78 17.25 -5.16
C GLU A 186 -2.06 18.61 -5.80
N PRO A 187 -2.13 18.72 -7.14
CA PRO A 187 -1.83 20.00 -7.75
C PRO A 187 -2.84 20.99 -7.21
N LEU A 188 -2.37 21.96 -6.41
CA LEU A 188 -3.21 23.07 -5.94
C LEU A 188 -3.98 23.64 -7.13
N GLU A 189 -3.32 23.66 -8.29
CA GLU A 189 -3.84 23.89 -9.64
C GLU A 189 -5.17 23.18 -9.96
N GLN A 190 -5.35 21.90 -9.62
CA GLN A 190 -6.59 21.17 -9.92
C GLN A 190 -7.75 21.63 -9.03
N LYS A 191 -7.45 21.93 -7.76
CA LYS A 191 -8.42 22.48 -6.82
C LYS A 191 -8.78 23.91 -7.20
N GLU A 192 -7.78 24.74 -7.47
CA GLU A 192 -7.93 26.12 -7.91
C GLU A 192 -8.70 26.19 -9.23
N ALA A 193 -8.37 25.35 -10.22
CA ALA A 193 -9.11 25.26 -11.47
C ALA A 193 -10.58 24.84 -11.23
N GLY A 194 -10.80 23.83 -10.37
CA GLY A 194 -12.16 23.39 -10.04
C GLY A 194 -12.99 24.49 -9.37
N LEU A 195 -12.42 25.19 -8.37
CA LEU A 195 -13.08 26.29 -7.69
C LEU A 195 -13.33 27.48 -8.61
N TRP A 196 -12.35 27.82 -9.46
CA TRP A 196 -12.53 28.88 -10.46
C TRP A 196 -13.66 28.52 -11.45
N ILE A 197 -13.72 27.28 -11.93
CA ILE A 197 -14.81 26.81 -12.79
C ILE A 197 -16.15 26.87 -12.06
N LYS A 198 -16.21 26.51 -10.77
CA LYS A 198 -17.43 26.61 -9.96
C LYS A 198 -17.99 28.04 -9.94
N GLU A 199 -17.13 29.03 -9.76
CA GLU A 199 -17.51 30.44 -9.66
C GLU A 199 -17.83 31.06 -11.02
N ASN A 200 -17.12 30.66 -12.07
CA ASN A 200 -17.15 31.35 -13.37
C ASN A 200 -17.96 30.60 -14.45
N ARG A 201 -18.12 29.28 -14.32
CA ARG A 201 -18.70 28.37 -15.33
C ARG A 201 -19.43 27.17 -14.69
N PRO A 202 -20.47 27.40 -13.87
CA PRO A 202 -21.15 26.34 -13.12
C PRO A 202 -21.81 25.27 -14.01
N ASP A 203 -22.25 25.62 -15.23
CA ASP A 203 -22.89 24.69 -16.17
C ASP A 203 -21.90 23.96 -17.08
N SER A 204 -20.59 24.11 -16.86
CA SER A 204 -19.58 23.50 -17.73
C SER A 204 -19.49 21.98 -17.55
N ILE A 205 -19.25 21.29 -18.66
CA ILE A 205 -18.90 19.88 -18.66
C ILE A 205 -17.39 19.78 -18.57
N ILE A 206 -16.91 19.15 -17.50
CA ILE A 206 -15.48 19.06 -17.21
C ILE A 206 -14.95 17.78 -17.80
N MET A 207 -14.13 17.96 -18.82
CA MET A 207 -13.53 16.90 -19.58
C MET A 207 -12.07 16.73 -19.14
N SER A 208 -11.77 15.69 -18.37
CA SER A 208 -10.43 15.46 -17.79
C SER A 208 -10.11 13.98 -17.66
N ARG A 209 -8.83 13.65 -17.49
CA ARG A 209 -8.38 12.29 -17.12
C ARG A 209 -8.56 12.00 -15.64
N LYS A 210 -8.74 13.05 -14.84
CA LYS A 210 -8.70 13.06 -13.38
C LYS A 210 -10.00 13.69 -12.85
N PRO A 211 -10.78 13.00 -12.01
CA PRO A 211 -12.08 13.49 -11.53
C PRO A 211 -11.97 14.66 -10.54
N GLN A 212 -10.77 14.96 -10.02
CA GLN A 212 -10.55 15.96 -8.97
C GLN A 212 -11.08 17.35 -9.35
N ILE A 213 -10.83 17.80 -10.59
CA ILE A 213 -11.28 19.12 -11.05
C ILE A 213 -12.81 19.19 -11.05
N ALA A 214 -13.47 18.14 -11.56
CA ALA A 214 -14.92 18.06 -11.60
C ALA A 214 -15.55 17.96 -10.22
N PHE A 215 -14.89 17.24 -9.30
CA PHE A 215 -15.30 17.19 -7.90
C PHE A 215 -15.32 18.57 -7.25
N TYR A 216 -14.23 19.35 -7.39
CA TYR A 216 -14.16 20.70 -6.81
C TYR A 216 -15.07 21.72 -7.52
N ALA A 217 -15.35 21.51 -8.80
CA ALA A 217 -16.24 22.36 -9.57
C ALA A 217 -17.73 22.06 -9.36
N GLU A 218 -18.07 20.94 -8.70
CA GLU A 218 -19.45 20.42 -8.59
C GLU A 218 -20.13 20.23 -9.96
N GLY A 219 -19.34 20.01 -11.01
CA GLY A 219 -19.76 19.93 -12.40
C GLY A 219 -19.90 18.50 -12.93
N LYS A 220 -20.46 18.36 -14.13
CA LYS A 220 -20.55 17.06 -14.81
C LYS A 220 -19.16 16.63 -15.29
N TYR A 221 -18.71 15.46 -14.85
CA TYR A 221 -17.43 14.87 -15.28
C TYR A 221 -17.62 13.96 -16.49
N ILE A 222 -16.84 14.22 -17.55
CA ILE A 222 -16.67 13.29 -18.67
C ILE A 222 -15.20 12.91 -18.74
N ILE A 223 -14.92 11.61 -18.71
CA ILE A 223 -13.54 11.12 -18.83
C ILE A 223 -13.07 11.29 -20.28
N LEU A 224 -11.91 11.93 -20.48
CA LEU A 224 -11.25 12.03 -21.78
C LEU A 224 -10.10 11.03 -21.88
N PRO A 225 -10.31 9.84 -22.48
CA PRO A 225 -9.19 9.05 -22.96
C PRO A 225 -8.55 9.77 -24.18
N PHE A 226 -7.22 9.74 -24.29
CA PHE A 226 -6.43 10.26 -25.42
C PHE A 226 -6.29 11.78 -25.67
N ALA A 227 -6.94 12.68 -24.93
CA ALA A 227 -6.76 14.11 -25.21
C ALA A 227 -5.47 14.66 -24.57
N SER A 228 -4.48 14.97 -25.41
CA SER A 228 -3.54 16.05 -25.13
C SER A 228 -4.23 17.36 -25.54
N TYR A 229 -4.03 18.48 -24.82
CA TYR A 229 -4.61 19.79 -25.17
C TYR A 229 -4.53 20.18 -26.67
N PRO A 230 -3.48 19.83 -27.45
CA PRO A 230 -3.46 20.14 -28.90
C PRO A 230 -4.40 19.32 -29.80
N ASP A 231 -5.03 18.25 -29.30
CA ASP A 231 -5.82 17.30 -30.11
C ASP A 231 -7.35 17.49 -29.99
N VAL A 232 -7.82 18.53 -29.27
CA VAL A 232 -9.23 18.90 -29.08
C VAL A 232 -9.49 20.29 -29.67
#